data_AF-A0A832SWD8-F1
#
_entry.id   AF-A0A832SWD8-F1
#
_cell.length_a   1.000
_cell.length_b   1.000
_cell.length_c   1.000
_cell.angle_alpha   90.00
_cell.angle_beta   90.00
_cell.angle_gamma   90.00
#
_symmetry.space_group_name_H-M   'P 1'
#
loop_
_entity.id
_entity.type
_entity.pdbx_description
1 polymer ?
#
loop_
_entity_poly.entity_id
_entity_poly.type
_entity_poly.pdbx_seq_one_letter_code
_entity_poly.pdbx_strand_id
1 'polypeptide(L)'
;MDDATAVALVYTVLFLLMVETVYLVMLIAPRRPTPYKLMRYEAGNPESGPAKAPLAMQYLGYVLMLVTLEPAVAIPLAVHIMFNNLQLTVITALIGGVVTVAASAYGYRYAKRIELWRVTS
;
A
#
# COMPACT_ATOMS: atom_id res chain seq x y z
N MET A 1 32.46 5.74 -9.83
CA MET A 1 31.03 5.38 -9.99
C MET A 1 30.27 6.52 -9.36
N ASP A 2 29.32 7.11 -10.08
CA ASP A 2 28.47 8.19 -9.57
C ASP A 2 27.49 7.63 -8.51
N ASP A 3 27.05 8.44 -7.55
CA ASP A 3 26.19 7.98 -6.45
C ASP A 3 24.86 7.41 -6.99
N ALA A 4 24.30 8.04 -8.02
CA ALA A 4 23.10 7.54 -8.69
C ALA A 4 23.33 6.16 -9.33
N THR A 5 24.51 5.96 -9.94
CA THR A 5 24.88 4.67 -10.52
C THR A 5 25.10 3.60 -9.44
N ALA A 6 25.63 3.97 -8.27
CA ALA A 6 25.80 3.08 -7.14
C ALA A 6 24.43 2.61 -6.59
N VAL A 7 23.49 3.54 -6.39
CA VAL A 7 22.14 3.24 -5.91
C VAL A 7 21.39 2.35 -6.91
N ALA A 8 21.43 2.71 -8.20
CA ALA A 8 20.79 1.91 -9.25
C ALA A 8 21.35 0.48 -9.30
N LEU A 9 22.67 0.33 -9.15
CA LEU A 9 23.33 -0.98 -9.11
C LEU A 9 22.87 -1.80 -7.90
N VAL A 10 22.80 -1.21 -6.70
CA VAL A 10 22.32 -1.91 -5.49
C VAL A 10 20.89 -2.42 -5.68
N TYR A 11 19.97 -1.57 -6.12
CA TYR A 11 18.57 -1.99 -6.33
C TYR A 11 18.44 -3.04 -7.44
N THR A 12 19.26 -2.94 -8.49
CA THR A 12 19.30 -3.94 -9.56
C THR A 12 19.76 -5.29 -9.01
N VAL A 13 20.82 -5.32 -8.20
CA VAL A 13 21.32 -6.56 -7.57
C VAL A 13 20.24 -7.16 -6.67
N LEU A 14 19.59 -6.37 -5.82
CA LEU A 14 18.50 -6.86 -4.96
C LEU A 14 17.33 -7.44 -5.76
N PHE A 15 16.94 -6.78 -6.84
CA PHE A 15 15.89 -7.27 -7.73
C PHE A 15 16.27 -8.59 -8.40
N LEU A 16 17.51 -8.69 -8.91
CA LEU A 16 18.01 -9.91 -9.52
C LEU A 16 18.06 -11.07 -8.52
N LEU A 17 18.54 -10.83 -7.29
CA LEU A 17 18.55 -11.83 -6.21
C LEU A 17 17.15 -12.32 -5.87
N MET A 18 16.15 -11.42 -5.83
CA MET A 18 14.75 -11.80 -5.62
C MET A 18 14.25 -12.71 -6.74
N VAL A 19 14.45 -12.32 -8.00
CA VAL A 19 14.01 -13.10 -9.18
C VAL A 19 14.71 -14.45 -9.23
N GLU A 20 16.02 -14.49 -9.01
CA GLU A 20 16.82 -15.70 -8.95
C GLU A 20 16.29 -16.65 -7.88
N THR A 21 16.03 -16.14 -6.66
CA THR A 21 15.50 -16.96 -5.56
C THR A 21 14.16 -17.59 -5.91
N VAL A 22 13.23 -16.80 -6.46
CA VAL A 22 11.92 -17.32 -6.91
C VAL A 22 12.11 -18.40 -7.97
N TYR A 23 12.97 -18.14 -8.95
CA TYR A 23 13.22 -19.08 -10.04
C TYR A 23 13.85 -20.39 -9.56
N LEU A 24 14.88 -20.32 -8.71
CA LEU A 24 15.52 -21.48 -8.10
C LEU A 24 14.53 -22.33 -7.31
N VAL A 25 13.67 -21.69 -6.51
CA VAL A 25 12.58 -22.39 -5.78
C VAL A 25 11.66 -23.10 -6.76
N MET A 26 11.27 -22.45 -7.87
CA MET A 26 10.41 -23.07 -8.88
C MET A 26 11.06 -24.23 -9.65
N LEU A 27 12.40 -24.28 -9.73
CA LEU A 27 13.16 -25.37 -10.33
C LEU A 27 13.20 -26.60 -9.42
N ILE A 28 13.39 -26.41 -8.11
CA ILE A 28 13.48 -27.52 -7.14
C ILE A 28 12.11 -27.97 -6.60
N ALA A 29 11.09 -27.12 -6.70
CA ALA A 29 9.76 -27.39 -6.17
C ALA A 29 9.11 -28.63 -6.84
N PRO A 30 8.57 -29.60 -6.06
CA PRO A 30 7.91 -30.78 -6.61
C PRO A 30 6.66 -30.42 -7.43
N ARG A 31 6.70 -30.67 -8.74
CA ARG A 31 5.57 -30.42 -9.65
C ARG A 31 4.65 -31.64 -9.72
N ARG A 32 3.77 -31.80 -8.73
CA ARG A 32 2.73 -32.84 -8.72
C ARG A 32 1.34 -32.22 -8.55
N PRO A 33 0.80 -31.54 -9.59
CA PRO A 33 -0.54 -30.99 -9.55
C PRO A 33 -1.54 -32.13 -9.48
N THR A 34 -2.35 -32.17 -8.43
CA THR A 34 -3.55 -33.01 -8.36
C THR A 34 -4.77 -32.10 -8.45
N PRO A 35 -5.94 -32.58 -8.90
CA PRO A 35 -7.15 -31.77 -8.95
C PRO A 35 -7.43 -31.04 -7.62
N TYR A 36 -7.22 -31.72 -6.48
CA TYR A 36 -7.37 -31.14 -5.14
C TYR A 36 -6.35 -30.05 -4.79
N LYS A 37 -5.13 -30.08 -5.35
CA LYS A 37 -4.12 -29.02 -5.14
C LYS A 37 -4.36 -27.79 -6.01
N LEU A 38 -5.19 -27.93 -7.05
CA LEU A 38 -5.59 -26.83 -7.94
C LEU A 38 -6.90 -26.16 -7.48
N MET A 39 -7.68 -26.83 -6.63
CA MET A 39 -8.85 -26.26 -5.98
C MET A 39 -8.45 -25.12 -5.04
N ARG A 40 -9.37 -24.17 -4.84
CA ARG A 40 -9.17 -23.08 -3.88
C ARG A 40 -9.04 -23.66 -2.47
N TYR A 41 -8.07 -23.16 -1.70
CA TYR A 41 -7.98 -23.51 -0.29
C TYR A 41 -9.18 -22.92 0.46
N GLU A 42 -10.05 -23.78 0.97
CA GLU A 42 -11.22 -23.45 1.80
C GLU A 42 -11.04 -24.03 3.21
N ALA A 43 -11.93 -23.66 4.14
CA ALA A 43 -11.93 -24.15 5.53
C ALA A 43 -12.37 -25.64 5.66
N GLY A 44 -11.89 -26.52 4.78
CA GLY A 44 -12.12 -27.96 4.80
C GLY A 44 -13.37 -28.46 4.06
N ASN A 45 -14.22 -27.55 3.55
CA ASN A 45 -15.37 -27.91 2.73
C ASN A 45 -15.07 -27.67 1.23
N PRO A 46 -15.67 -28.42 0.29
CA PRO A 46 -15.63 -28.06 -1.12
C PRO A 46 -16.15 -26.64 -1.34
N GLU A 47 -15.67 -25.99 -2.40
CA GLU A 47 -16.09 -24.63 -2.75
C GLU A 47 -17.61 -24.50 -2.81
N SER A 48 -18.18 -23.70 -1.90
CA SER A 48 -19.62 -23.54 -1.79
C SER A 48 -19.98 -22.07 -1.56
N GLY A 49 -20.82 -21.52 -2.45
CA GLY A 49 -21.35 -20.16 -2.33
C GLY A 49 -20.49 -19.08 -3.01
N PRO A 50 -20.93 -17.82 -2.95
CA PRO A 50 -20.22 -16.70 -3.56
C PRO A 50 -18.83 -16.52 -2.93
N ALA A 51 -17.82 -16.61 -3.80
CA ALA A 51 -16.40 -16.64 -3.48
C ALA A 51 -15.84 -15.39 -2.78
N LYS A 52 -16.62 -14.31 -2.69
CA LYS A 52 -16.21 -13.00 -2.17
C LYS A 52 -17.34 -12.38 -1.37
N ALA A 53 -17.12 -12.15 -0.09
CA ALA A 53 -17.85 -11.07 0.59
C ALA A 53 -17.50 -9.76 -0.13
N PRO A 54 -18.46 -8.87 -0.42
CA PRO A 54 -18.14 -7.54 -0.92
C PRO A 54 -17.12 -6.90 0.01
N LEU A 55 -16.06 -6.37 -0.59
CA LEU A 55 -14.95 -5.78 0.14
C LEU A 55 -15.50 -4.75 1.13
N ALA A 56 -15.36 -5.00 2.43
CA ALA A 56 -15.75 -4.03 3.43
C ALA A 56 -14.85 -2.80 3.23
N MET A 57 -15.43 -1.72 2.70
CA MET A 57 -14.80 -0.40 2.56
C MET A 57 -14.39 0.22 3.91
N GLN A 58 -14.50 -0.53 5.02
CA GLN A 58 -14.02 -0.18 6.35
C GLN A 58 -12.55 0.25 6.32
N TYR A 59 -11.70 -0.42 5.54
CA TYR A 59 -10.28 -0.06 5.44
C TYR A 59 -10.02 1.21 4.62
N LEU A 60 -10.95 1.63 3.75
CA LEU A 60 -10.74 2.78 2.89
C LEU A 60 -10.51 4.05 3.69
N GLY A 61 -11.28 4.28 4.76
CA GLY A 61 -11.11 5.47 5.59
C GLY A 61 -9.75 5.52 6.27
N TYR A 62 -9.21 4.37 6.69
CA TYR A 62 -7.85 4.28 7.25
C TYR A 62 -6.76 4.46 6.18
N VAL A 63 -6.96 3.92 4.97
CA VAL A 63 -6.07 4.15 3.83
C VAL A 63 -6.02 5.64 3.48
N LEU A 64 -7.16 6.33 3.48
CA LEU A 64 -7.21 7.78 3.24
C LEU A 64 -6.42 8.57 4.28
N MET A 65 -6.48 8.19 5.56
CA MET A 65 -5.65 8.83 6.60
C MET A 65 -4.16 8.65 6.29
N LEU A 66 -3.74 7.42 5.98
CA LEU A 66 -2.35 7.10 5.71
C LEU A 66 -1.81 7.85 4.48
N VAL A 67 -2.54 7.81 3.37
CA VAL A 67 -2.13 8.43 2.10
C VAL A 67 -1.98 9.94 2.22
N THR A 68 -2.74 10.59 3.11
CA THR A 68 -2.62 12.05 3.29
C THR A 68 -1.33 12.49 3.99
N LEU A 69 -0.66 11.59 4.72
CA LEU A 69 0.59 11.90 5.42
C LEU A 69 1.77 12.07 4.46
N GLU A 70 1.80 11.34 3.34
CA GLU A 70 2.88 11.41 2.36
C GLU A 70 3.07 12.82 1.77
N PRO A 71 2.05 13.45 1.16
CA PRO A 71 2.19 14.80 0.60
C PRO A 71 2.41 15.86 1.68
N ALA A 72 1.91 15.64 2.91
CA ALA A 72 2.08 16.55 4.03
C ALA A 72 3.55 16.76 4.42
N VAL A 73 4.39 15.75 4.18
CA VAL A 73 5.83 15.79 4.45
C VAL A 73 6.63 16.03 3.17
N ALA A 74 6.26 15.36 2.08
CA ALA A 74 7.00 15.44 0.82
C ALA A 74 6.99 16.85 0.21
N ILE A 75 5.86 17.56 0.27
CA ILE A 75 5.74 18.90 -0.34
C ILE A 75 6.60 19.94 0.41
N PRO A 76 6.49 20.09 1.75
CA PRO A 76 7.36 21.03 2.47
C PRO A 76 8.84 20.70 2.32
N LEU A 77 9.20 19.42 2.30
CA LEU A 77 10.59 18.99 2.09
C LEU A 77 11.08 19.39 0.69
N ALA A 78 10.28 19.13 -0.35
CA ALA A 78 10.62 19.54 -1.71
C ALA A 78 10.75 21.06 -1.85
N VAL A 79 9.85 21.83 -1.21
CA VAL A 79 9.89 23.30 -1.17
C VAL A 79 11.15 23.79 -0.46
N HIS A 80 11.53 23.17 0.66
CA HIS A 80 12.75 23.50 1.37
C HIS A 80 13.99 23.26 0.52
N ILE A 81 14.09 22.09 -0.11
CA ILE A 81 15.23 21.72 -0.97
C ILE A 81 15.33 22.66 -2.18
N MET A 82 14.20 23.03 -2.80
CA MET A 82 14.19 23.83 -4.02
C MET A 82 14.43 25.32 -3.79
N PHE A 83 13.83 25.90 -2.75
CA PHE A 83 13.84 27.36 -2.54
C PHE A 83 14.71 27.80 -1.36
N ASN A 84 15.14 26.87 -0.51
CA ASN A 84 15.89 27.14 0.73
C ASN A 84 15.28 28.27 1.58
N ASN A 85 13.94 28.37 1.58
CA ASN A 85 13.22 29.45 2.24
C ASN A 85 12.40 28.89 3.39
N LEU A 86 12.79 29.25 4.61
CA LEU A 86 12.15 28.77 5.84
C LEU A 86 10.68 29.20 5.93
N GLN A 87 10.34 30.43 5.56
CA GLN A 87 8.96 30.92 5.64
C GLN A 87 8.04 30.14 4.71
N LEU A 88 8.45 29.92 3.45
CA LEU A 88 7.68 29.11 2.49
C LEU A 88 7.57 27.65 2.93
N THR A 89 8.64 27.09 3.50
CA THR A 89 8.64 25.73 4.06
C THR A 89 7.62 25.60 5.19
N VAL A 90 7.61 26.56 6.14
CA VAL A 90 6.68 26.55 7.27
C VAL A 90 5.23 26.75 6.80
N ILE A 91 4.98 27.66 5.85
CA ILE A 91 3.64 27.89 5.30
C ILE A 91 3.12 26.62 4.62
N THR A 92 3.94 25.97 3.79
CA THR A 92 3.53 24.73 3.10
C THR A 92 3.35 23.56 4.06
N ALA A 93 4.17 23.46 5.11
CA ALA A 93 3.98 22.47 6.18
C ALA A 93 2.69 22.69 6.97
N LEU A 94 2.36 23.95 7.29
CA LEU A 94 1.10 24.29 7.96
C LEU A 94 -0.11 23.94 7.09
N ILE A 95 -0.08 24.30 5.80
CA ILE A 95 -1.15 23.95 4.86
C ILE A 95 -1.28 22.44 4.75
N GLY A 96 -0.16 21.72 4.55
CA GLY A 96 -0.14 20.25 4.48
C GLY A 96 -0.68 19.60 5.74
N GLY A 97 -0.31 20.10 6.92
CA GLY A 97 -0.82 19.64 8.21
C GLY A 97 -2.33 19.85 8.37
N VAL A 98 -2.84 21.03 8.02
CA VAL A 98 -4.29 21.32 8.06
C VAL A 98 -5.06 20.41 7.12
N VAL A 99 -4.58 20.23 5.88
CA VAL A 99 -5.19 19.33 4.88
C VAL A 99 -5.21 17.89 5.40
N THR A 100 -4.10 17.42 5.98
CA THR A 100 -3.98 16.07 6.55
C THR A 100 -4.96 15.85 7.69
N VAL A 101 -5.07 16.81 8.60
CA VAL A 101 -6.02 16.73 9.73
C VAL A 101 -7.45 16.70 9.21
N ALA A 102 -7.80 17.56 8.25
CA ALA A 102 -9.13 17.60 7.66
C ALA A 102 -9.49 16.30 6.93
N ALA A 103 -8.57 15.80 6.08
CA ALA A 103 -8.77 14.57 5.33
C ALA A 103 -8.79 13.33 6.24
N SER A 104 -7.95 13.29 7.27
CA SER A 104 -7.97 12.21 8.27
C SER A 104 -9.24 12.23 9.12
N ALA A 105 -9.73 13.41 9.52
CA ALA A 105 -11.00 13.54 10.22
C ALA A 105 -12.17 13.06 9.35
N TYR A 106 -12.16 13.40 8.06
CA TYR A 106 -13.13 12.87 7.10
C TYR A 106 -13.03 11.34 6.98
N GLY A 107 -11.82 10.81 6.76
CA GLY A 107 -11.55 9.38 6.68
C GLY A 107 -12.01 8.63 7.93
N TYR A 108 -11.87 9.24 9.11
CA TYR A 108 -12.28 8.65 10.39
C TYR A 108 -13.79 8.59 10.53
N ARG A 109 -14.48 9.67 10.16
CA ARG A 109 -15.94 9.70 10.14
C ARG A 109 -16.50 8.71 9.11
N TYR A 110 -15.87 8.60 7.95
CA TYR A 110 -16.21 7.61 6.93
C TYR A 110 -16.00 6.18 7.45
N ALA A 111 -14.85 5.92 8.07
CA ALA A 111 -14.50 4.66 8.73
C ALA A 111 -15.32 4.34 9.98
N LYS A 112 -16.34 5.14 10.35
CA LYS A 112 -17.32 4.79 11.39
C LYS A 112 -18.72 4.48 10.86
N ARG A 113 -19.00 4.75 9.58
CA ARG A 113 -20.32 4.53 8.97
C ARG A 113 -20.54 3.05 8.63
N ILE A 114 -20.87 2.26 9.65
CA ILE A 114 -21.14 0.80 9.54
C ILE A 114 -22.20 0.48 8.48
N GLU A 115 -23.15 1.40 8.25
CA GLU A 115 -24.17 1.32 7.19
C GLU A 115 -23.59 1.14 5.77
N LEU A 116 -22.41 1.70 5.50
CA LEU A 116 -21.73 1.58 4.20
C LEU A 116 -20.98 0.24 4.06
N TRP A 117 -20.93 -0.57 5.11
CA TRP A 117 -20.16 -1.82 5.16
C TRP A 117 -21.05 -3.04 5.36
N ARG A 118 -22.30 -2.82 5.75
CA ARG A 118 -23.30 -3.88 5.80
C ARG A 118 -23.66 -4.24 4.37
N VAL A 119 -23.20 -5.41 3.96
CA VAL A 119 -23.71 -6.08 2.77
C VAL A 119 -25.10 -6.58 3.13
N THR A 120 -26.13 -5.80 2.82
CA THR A 120 -27.51 -6.28 2.88
C THR A 120 -27.69 -7.29 1.76
N SER A 121 -27.81 -8.57 2.15
CA SER A 121 -28.35 -9.65 1.33
C SER A 121 -29.87 -9.52 1.20
#